data_AF-A0A534Q423-F1
#
_entry.id   AF-A0A534Q423-F1
#
_cell.length_a   1.000
_cell.length_b   1.000
_cell.length_c   1.000
_cell.angle_alpha   90.00
_cell.angle_beta   90.00
_cell.angle_gamma   90.00
#
_symmetry.space_group_name_H-M   'P 1'
#
loop_
_entity.id
_entity.type
_entity.pdbx_description
1 polymer ?
#
loop_
_entity_poly.entity_id
_entity_poly.type
_entity_poly.pdbx_seq_one_letter_code
_entity_poly.pdbx_strand_id
1 'polypeptide(L)'
;MPKGLVCPPVRRKGTGWLPGAPVDHWIPRARQTTRYLERYYRGQGRVLALHRSGEIDGWKPEPLARPLWLWRQAVEAEASYRWSRALHGPERWVGDLIRASTAWGMLVGWPKAGAPPAS
;
A
#
# COMPACT_ATOMS: atom_id res chain seq x y z
N MET A 1 15.26 -38.82 -27.94
CA MET A 1 14.92 -39.82 -26.90
C MET A 1 14.67 -39.08 -25.59
N PRO A 2 13.50 -39.23 -24.94
CA PRO A 2 13.01 -38.38 -23.84
C PRO A 2 13.32 -38.98 -22.44
N LYS A 3 13.07 -38.18 -21.39
CA LYS A 3 12.85 -38.47 -19.95
C LYS A 3 13.83 -37.70 -19.04
N GLY A 4 13.42 -36.97 -18.00
CA GLY A 4 12.12 -36.95 -17.34
C GLY A 4 11.89 -35.67 -16.54
N LEU A 5 10.69 -35.10 -16.71
CA LEU A 5 10.00 -34.49 -15.60
C LEU A 5 9.61 -35.61 -14.64
N VAL A 6 10.21 -35.63 -13.46
CA VAL A 6 9.67 -36.36 -12.31
C VAL A 6 9.39 -35.32 -11.23
N CYS A 7 8.15 -34.86 -11.18
CA CYS A 7 7.63 -34.21 -9.98
C CYS A 7 7.16 -35.34 -9.07
N PRO A 8 7.81 -35.58 -7.91
CA PRO A 8 7.35 -36.62 -6.99
C PRO A 8 6.00 -36.24 -6.38
N PRO A 9 5.20 -37.22 -5.92
CA PRO A 9 3.87 -36.94 -5.40
C PRO A 9 3.97 -36.21 -4.06
N VAL A 10 3.53 -34.96 -4.01
CA VAL A 10 3.28 -34.26 -2.73
C VAL A 10 2.01 -34.87 -2.13
N ARG A 11 2.16 -36.01 -1.43
CA ARG A 11 1.20 -36.44 -0.42
C ARG A 11 1.76 -36.13 0.96
N ARG A 12 1.51 -34.90 1.43
CA ARG A 12 1.38 -34.62 2.85
C ARG A 12 0.10 -33.82 3.08
N LYS A 13 -0.95 -34.51 3.52
CA LYS A 13 -2.03 -33.89 4.28
C LYS A 13 -1.44 -33.48 5.62
N GLY A 14 -1.02 -32.23 5.73
CA GLY A 14 -0.63 -31.60 6.98
C GLY A 14 -0.93 -30.12 6.87
N THR A 15 -2.00 -29.67 7.53
CA THR A 15 -2.27 -28.25 7.74
C THR A 15 -1.33 -27.75 8.83
N GLY A 16 -0.06 -27.53 8.48
CA GLY A 16 0.96 -27.01 9.38
C GLY A 16 1.53 -25.72 8.80
N TRP A 17 1.70 -24.71 9.65
CA TRP A 17 2.40 -23.48 9.27
C TRP A 17 3.88 -23.83 9.00
N LEU A 18 4.39 -23.49 7.82
CA LEU A 18 5.77 -23.79 7.43
C LEU A 18 6.58 -22.48 7.36
N PRO A 19 7.30 -22.11 8.44
CA PRO A 19 8.15 -20.92 8.43
C PRO A 19 9.27 -21.11 7.40
N GLY A 20 9.26 -20.31 6.33
CA GLY A 20 10.25 -20.38 5.24
C GLY A 20 9.71 -20.90 3.90
N ALA A 21 8.43 -21.28 3.81
CA ALA A 21 7.81 -21.52 2.51
C ALA A 21 7.76 -20.20 1.71
N PRO A 22 8.29 -20.15 0.48
CA PRO A 22 8.18 -18.95 -0.35
C PRO A 22 6.71 -18.72 -0.68
N VAL A 23 6.22 -17.51 -0.42
CA VAL A 23 4.86 -17.09 -0.80
C VAL A 23 4.92 -16.37 -2.13
N ASP A 24 4.63 -17.10 -3.21
CA ASP A 24 4.49 -16.50 -4.54
C ASP A 24 3.16 -15.76 -4.64
N HIS A 25 3.23 -14.43 -4.61
CA HIS A 25 2.06 -13.57 -4.76
C HIS A 25 1.71 -13.44 -6.24
N TRP A 26 0.89 -14.36 -6.74
CA TRP A 26 0.33 -14.24 -8.08
C TRP A 26 -0.88 -13.30 -8.09
N ILE A 27 -0.71 -12.11 -8.70
CA ILE A 27 -1.82 -11.18 -8.93
C ILE A 27 -2.38 -11.42 -10.34
N PRO A 28 -3.63 -11.91 -10.48
CA PRO A 28 -4.24 -12.13 -11.79
C PRO A 28 -4.21 -10.87 -12.65
N ARG A 29 -4.00 -10.99 -13.97
CA ARG A 29 -3.99 -9.83 -14.89
C ARG A 29 -5.23 -8.94 -14.76
N ALA A 30 -6.40 -9.52 -14.52
CA ALA A 30 -7.64 -8.78 -14.28
C ALA A 30 -7.59 -7.85 -13.05
N ARG A 31 -6.68 -8.10 -12.11
CA ARG A 31 -6.41 -7.26 -10.93
C ARG A 31 -5.22 -6.32 -11.12
N GLN A 32 -4.48 -6.40 -12.22
CA GLN A 32 -3.37 -5.50 -12.54
C GLN A 32 -3.88 -4.18 -13.15
N THR A 33 -4.87 -3.57 -12.50
CA THR A 33 -5.47 -2.30 -12.93
C THR A 33 -5.01 -1.16 -12.04
N THR A 34 -4.93 0.05 -12.59
CA THR A 34 -4.65 1.28 -11.83
C THR A 34 -5.57 1.39 -10.62
N ARG A 35 -6.88 1.13 -10.81
CA ARG A 35 -7.89 1.18 -9.74
C ARG A 35 -7.60 0.20 -8.61
N TYR A 36 -7.10 -1.00 -8.92
CA TYR A 36 -6.71 -1.96 -7.90
C TYR A 36 -5.52 -1.45 -7.10
N LEU A 37 -4.47 -0.97 -7.78
CA LEU A 37 -3.28 -0.42 -7.14
C LEU A 37 -3.64 0.76 -6.23
N GLU A 38 -4.43 1.71 -6.74
CA GLU A 38 -4.94 2.85 -5.96
C GLU A 38 -5.66 2.39 -4.70
N ARG A 39 -6.64 1.48 -4.83
CA ARG A 39 -7.39 0.98 -3.68
C ARG A 39 -6.50 0.25 -2.68
N TYR A 40 -5.60 -0.60 -3.15
CA TYR A 40 -4.70 -1.39 -2.33
C TYR A 40 -3.74 -0.48 -1.52
N TYR A 41 -3.01 0.40 -2.20
CA TYR A 41 -2.04 1.27 -1.55
C TYR A 41 -2.68 2.38 -0.72
N ARG A 42 -3.89 2.82 -1.07
CA ARG A 42 -4.69 3.68 -0.19
C ARG A 42 -5.08 2.97 1.10
N GLY A 43 -5.37 1.66 1.04
CA GLY A 43 -5.56 0.82 2.22
C GLY A 43 -4.29 0.74 3.08
N GLN A 44 -3.14 0.48 2.47
CA GLN A 44 -1.84 0.46 3.16
C GLN A 44 -1.51 1.80 3.83
N GLY A 45 -1.76 2.91 3.15
CA GLY A 45 -1.59 4.25 3.72
C GLY A 45 -2.45 4.49 4.97
N ARG A 46 -3.67 3.95 5.02
CA ARG A 46 -4.52 4.07 6.21
C ARG A 46 -3.93 3.33 7.41
N VAL A 47 -3.42 2.13 7.20
CA VAL A 47 -2.74 1.34 8.24
C VAL A 47 -1.49 2.09 8.73
N LEU A 48 -0.69 2.61 7.80
CA LEU A 48 0.51 3.39 8.13
C LEU A 48 0.18 4.65 8.94
N ALA A 49 -0.93 5.32 8.65
CA ALA A 49 -1.38 6.46 9.44
C ALA A 49 -1.70 6.10 10.90
N LEU A 50 -2.33 4.95 11.15
CA LEU A 50 -2.59 4.50 12.52
C LEU A 50 -1.28 4.31 13.29
N HIS A 51 -0.32 3.60 12.69
CA HIS A 51 1.00 3.40 13.30
C HIS A 51 1.74 4.73 13.55
N ARG A 52 1.91 5.57 12.52
CA ARG A 52 2.64 6.84 12.67
C ARG A 52 1.97 7.81 13.61
N SER A 53 0.65 7.84 13.66
CA SER A 53 -0.07 8.74 14.56
C SER A 53 0.16 8.41 16.04
N GLY A 54 0.48 7.15 16.36
CA GLY A 54 0.88 6.73 17.70
C GLY A 54 2.33 7.06 18.07
N GLU A 55 3.18 7.31 17.07
CA GLU A 55 4.58 7.71 17.27
C GLU A 55 4.76 9.23 17.44
N ILE A 56 3.82 10.03 16.92
CA ILE A 56 3.89 11.49 16.96
C ILE A 56 3.12 12.01 18.18
N ASP A 57 3.85 12.24 19.27
CA ASP A 57 3.32 12.94 20.44
C ASP A 57 2.99 14.40 20.12
N GLY A 58 1.84 14.87 20.62
CA GLY A 58 1.52 16.30 20.66
C GLY A 58 1.13 16.96 19.34
N TRP A 59 0.79 16.20 18.28
CA TRP A 59 0.27 16.83 17.07
C TRP A 59 -1.08 17.51 17.35
N LYS A 60 -1.19 18.79 16.98
CA LYS A 60 -2.43 19.54 17.13
C LYS A 60 -3.28 19.39 15.87
N PRO A 61 -4.61 19.22 16.00
CA PRO A 61 -5.50 19.32 14.86
C PRO A 61 -5.37 20.70 14.21
N GLU A 62 -4.72 20.72 13.06
CA GLU A 62 -4.66 21.83 12.11
C GLU A 62 -6.04 21.99 11.42
N PRO A 63 -6.31 23.12 10.74
CA PRO A 63 -7.57 23.30 10.01
C PRO A 63 -7.82 22.10 9.09
N LEU A 64 -9.01 21.49 9.19
CA LEU A 64 -9.44 20.20 8.62
C LEU A 64 -9.19 18.94 9.46
N ALA A 65 -8.81 19.06 10.73
CA ALA A 65 -8.62 17.93 11.67
C ALA A 65 -7.54 16.91 11.22
N ARG A 66 -6.61 17.35 10.36
CA ARG A 66 -5.51 16.58 9.80
C ARG A 66 -4.26 17.46 9.71
N PRO A 67 -3.05 16.94 9.97
CA PRO A 67 -1.83 17.73 9.84
C PRO A 67 -1.63 18.34 8.44
N LEU A 68 -1.23 19.62 8.35
CA LEU A 68 -0.97 20.28 7.06
C LEU A 68 0.15 19.62 6.24
N TRP A 69 1.16 19.06 6.92
CA TRP A 69 2.25 18.36 6.22
C TRP A 69 1.75 17.12 5.46
N LEU A 70 0.68 16.45 5.93
CA LEU A 70 0.07 15.34 5.20
C LEU A 70 -0.65 15.82 3.94
N TRP A 71 -1.35 16.96 4.03
CA TRP A 71 -1.98 17.57 2.85
C TRP A 71 -0.95 17.91 1.79
N ARG A 72 0.13 18.58 2.20
CA ARG A 72 1.26 18.89 1.32
C ARG A 72 1.83 17.63 0.68
N GLN A 73 2.12 16.60 1.48
CA GLN A 73 2.64 15.33 1.00
C GLN A 73 1.72 14.65 -0.02
N ALA A 74 0.40 14.63 0.23
CA ALA A 74 -0.57 14.04 -0.68
C ALA A 74 -0.66 14.79 -2.01
N VAL A 75 -0.69 16.13 -1.96
CA VAL A 75 -0.77 16.98 -3.15
C VAL A 75 0.50 16.89 -3.99
N GLU A 76 1.69 16.96 -3.38
CA GLU A 76 2.97 16.84 -4.10
C GLU A 76 3.11 15.47 -4.78
N ALA A 77 2.70 14.40 -4.09
CA ALA A 77 2.73 13.05 -4.65
C ALA A 77 1.72 12.88 -5.80
N GLU A 78 0.50 13.38 -5.66
CA GLU A 78 -0.51 13.37 -6.74
C GLU A 78 -0.02 14.14 -7.96
N ALA A 79 0.52 15.34 -7.76
CA ALA A 79 1.00 16.16 -8.86
C ALA A 79 2.13 15.44 -9.62
N SER A 80 3.08 14.85 -8.88
CA SER A 80 4.15 14.03 -9.47
C SER A 80 3.61 12.87 -10.30
N TYR A 81 2.60 12.15 -9.79
CA TYR A 81 1.91 11.09 -10.52
C TYR A 81 1.24 11.61 -11.80
N ARG A 82 0.52 12.74 -11.74
CA ARG A 82 -0.14 13.32 -12.92
C ARG A 82 0.87 13.71 -13.99
N TRP A 83 1.97 14.34 -13.60
CA TRP A 83 3.06 14.68 -14.53
C TRP A 83 3.75 13.45 -15.11
N SER A 84 4.10 12.46 -14.27
CA SER A 84 4.78 11.27 -14.76
C SER A 84 3.89 10.40 -15.63
N ARG A 85 2.59 10.31 -15.32
CA ARG A 85 1.59 9.61 -16.12
C ARG A 85 1.41 10.23 -17.51
N ALA A 86 1.54 11.54 -17.62
CA ALA A 86 1.43 12.25 -18.90
C ALA A 86 2.70 12.13 -19.76
N LEU A 87 3.87 11.98 -19.14
CA LEU A 87 5.17 12.15 -19.81
C LEU A 87 6.02 10.86 -19.90
N HIS A 88 5.71 9.81 -19.15
CA HIS A 88 6.59 8.65 -19.00
C HIS A 88 5.84 7.30 -19.08
N GLY A 89 6.61 6.22 -19.24
CA GLY A 89 6.13 4.85 -19.23
C GLY A 89 5.70 4.34 -17.83
N PRO A 90 5.02 3.18 -17.77
CA PRO A 90 4.52 2.57 -16.53
C PRO A 90 5.61 2.27 -15.51
N GLU A 91 6.83 2.02 -15.95
CA GLU A 91 7.99 1.76 -15.09
C GLU A 91 8.25 2.95 -14.15
N ARG A 92 7.90 4.17 -14.57
CA ARG A 92 8.06 5.38 -13.76
C ARG A 92 6.77 5.79 -13.06
N TRP A 93 5.66 5.96 -13.80
CA TRP A 93 4.45 6.53 -13.19
C TRP A 93 3.76 5.60 -12.19
N VAL A 94 3.97 4.28 -12.27
CA VAL A 94 3.40 3.34 -11.28
C VAL A 94 3.99 3.60 -9.89
N GLY A 95 5.28 3.89 -9.79
CA GLY A 95 5.90 4.26 -8.51
C GLY A 95 5.27 5.53 -7.91
N ASP A 96 5.03 6.54 -8.73
CA ASP A 96 4.37 7.77 -8.30
C ASP A 96 2.90 7.54 -7.91
N LEU A 97 2.18 6.68 -8.64
CA LEU A 97 0.82 6.26 -8.28
C LEU A 97 0.78 5.61 -6.89
N ILE A 98 1.72 4.72 -6.61
CA ILE A 98 1.83 4.05 -5.30
C ILE A 98 2.04 5.10 -4.21
N ARG A 99 2.95 6.04 -4.44
CA ARG A 99 3.26 7.12 -3.49
C ARG A 99 2.04 8.01 -3.24
N ALA A 100 1.37 8.47 -4.30
CA ALA A 100 0.17 9.29 -4.22
C ALA A 100 -0.95 8.55 -3.48
N SER A 101 -1.24 7.31 -3.87
CA SER A 101 -2.28 6.49 -3.25
C SER A 101 -2.03 6.26 -1.76
N THR A 102 -0.78 5.98 -1.38
CA THR A 102 -0.37 5.80 0.01
C THR A 102 -0.53 7.10 0.80
N ALA A 103 -0.08 8.24 0.27
CA ALA A 103 -0.20 9.54 0.94
C ALA A 103 -1.67 9.94 1.15
N TRP A 104 -2.53 9.75 0.15
CA TRP A 104 -3.98 9.93 0.31
C TRP A 104 -4.58 8.96 1.32
N GLY A 105 -4.09 7.72 1.36
CA GLY A 105 -4.45 6.73 2.36
C GLY A 105 -4.12 7.21 3.77
N MET A 106 -2.92 7.74 3.97
CA MET A 106 -2.47 8.26 5.25
C MET A 106 -3.31 9.46 5.70
N LEU A 107 -3.54 10.41 4.81
CA LEU A 107 -4.35 11.60 5.11
C LEU A 107 -5.78 11.23 5.54
N VAL A 108 -6.40 10.26 4.85
CA VAL A 108 -7.75 9.79 5.20
C VAL A 108 -7.74 8.97 6.49
N GLY A 109 -6.75 8.10 6.65
CA GLY A 109 -6.64 7.16 7.77
C GLY A 109 -6.12 7.76 9.07
N TRP A 110 -5.61 9.00 9.05
CA TRP A 110 -5.14 9.67 10.26
C TRP A 110 -6.23 9.67 11.34
N PRO A 111 -5.93 9.55 12.64
CA PRO A 111 -6.93 9.72 13.67
C PRO A 111 -7.40 11.17 13.72
N LYS A 112 -8.67 11.40 14.04
CA LYS A 112 -9.15 12.75 14.36
C LYS A 112 -8.64 13.11 15.74
N ALA A 113 -8.41 14.40 16.01
CA ALA A 113 -8.05 14.83 17.35
C ALA A 113 -9.13 14.42 18.36
N GLY A 114 -8.69 13.87 19.50
CA GLY A 114 -9.57 13.32 20.54
C GLY A 114 -10.07 11.89 20.28
N ALA A 115 -9.66 11.22 19.20
CA ALA A 115 -9.92 9.79 19.05
C ALA A 115 -9.06 9.00 20.05
N PRO A 116 -9.63 8.04 20.80
CA PRO A 116 -8.87 7.18 21.69
C PRO A 116 -7.82 6.40 20.88
N PRO A 117 -6.65 6.08 21.48
CA PRO A 117 -5.68 5.22 20.83
C PRO A 117 -6.34 3.88 20.47
N ALA A 118 -6.04 3.36 19.29
CA ALA A 118 -6.50 2.04 18.89
C ALA A 118 -5.86 1.01 19.83
N SER A 119 -6.69 0.40 20.68
CA SER A 119 -6.37 -0.68 21.61
C SER A 119 -6.02 -1.98 20.90
#